data_AF-A0A9E3JMT6-F1
#
_entry.id   AF-A0A9E3JMT6-F1
#
_cell.length_a   1.000
_cell.length_b   1.000
_cell.length_c   1.000
_cell.angle_alpha   90.00
_cell.angle_beta   90.00
_cell.angle_gamma   90.00
#
_symmetry.space_group_name_H-M   'P 1'
#
loop_
_entity.id
_entity.type
_entity.pdbx_description
1 polymer ?
#
loop_
_entity_poly.entity_id
_entity_poly.type
_entity_poly.pdbx_seq_one_letter_code
_entity_poly.pdbx_strand_id
1 'polypeptide(L)'
;MYENPHNACKPKKKLPPHGMYMARDMQISKSKASLLWAIFTLTSFSARCEDAVPLTTRGSCETSKAAFKSARKGADKAKASIDIIDSCGLGNYQKLTDFDEAFGTSFDLNRKNLPKGSFNTSVLYFDPQKDSADDSVAADNSGWYLAIKYSSNGLVINYVITNAHK
;
A
#
# COMPACT_ATOMS: atom_id res chain seq x y z
N MET A 1 -41.64 -5.86 31.75
CA MET A 1 -41.75 -6.64 30.51
C MET A 1 -42.87 -6.03 29.69
N TYR A 2 -42.55 -5.34 28.60
CA TYR A 2 -43.53 -4.81 27.65
C TYR A 2 -43.08 -5.20 26.25
N GLU A 3 -43.78 -6.16 25.67
CA GLU A 3 -43.66 -6.57 24.26
C GLU A 3 -44.31 -5.51 23.38
N ASN A 4 -43.63 -5.13 22.30
CA ASN A 4 -44.17 -4.27 21.25
C ASN A 4 -44.06 -5.01 19.90
N PRO A 5 -45.16 -5.51 19.33
CA PRO A 5 -45.16 -6.18 18.04
C PRO A 5 -45.75 -5.27 16.96
N HIS A 6 -44.90 -4.73 16.09
CA HIS A 6 -45.37 -4.20 14.81
C HIS A 6 -44.56 -4.74 13.63
N ASN A 7 -45.15 -5.76 13.02
CA ASN A 7 -45.01 -6.12 11.61
C ASN A 7 -45.21 -4.89 10.70
N ALA A 8 -44.45 -4.79 9.61
CA ALA A 8 -45.01 -4.82 8.25
C ALA A 8 -43.98 -4.47 7.15
N CYS A 9 -43.94 -5.38 6.17
CA CYS A 9 -43.83 -5.16 4.73
C CYS A 9 -42.62 -4.45 4.07
N LYS A 10 -41.98 -5.23 3.21
CA LYS A 10 -41.03 -4.88 2.15
C LYS A 10 -41.65 -3.97 1.07
N PRO A 11 -40.80 -3.40 0.19
CA PRO A 11 -40.85 -3.90 -1.19
C PRO A 11 -39.48 -4.19 -1.81
N LYS A 12 -39.42 -5.33 -2.52
CA LYS A 12 -38.35 -5.74 -3.43
C LYS A 12 -38.28 -4.76 -4.62
N LYS A 13 -37.13 -4.15 -4.88
CA LYS A 13 -36.88 -3.44 -6.15
C LYS A 13 -36.29 -4.40 -7.19
N LYS A 14 -36.98 -4.44 -8.33
CA LYS A 14 -36.71 -5.17 -9.58
C LYS A 14 -35.31 -4.90 -10.13
N LEU A 15 -34.63 -5.95 -10.58
CA LEU A 15 -33.55 -5.87 -11.56
C LEU A 15 -34.10 -5.41 -12.93
N PRO A 16 -33.39 -4.54 -13.66
CA PRO A 16 -33.57 -4.40 -15.10
C PRO A 16 -32.78 -5.47 -15.90
N PRO A 17 -33.24 -5.80 -17.12
CA PRO A 17 -32.75 -6.93 -17.91
C PRO A 17 -31.54 -6.61 -18.81
N HIS A 18 -30.84 -7.68 -19.16
CA HIS A 18 -29.99 -7.94 -20.32
C HIS A 18 -29.81 -6.81 -21.35
N GLY A 19 -28.59 -6.28 -21.40
CA GLY A 19 -28.00 -5.65 -22.58
C GLY A 19 -27.05 -6.64 -23.26
N MET A 20 -27.41 -7.02 -24.48
CA MET A 20 -26.77 -8.01 -25.33
C MET A 20 -25.97 -7.28 -26.41
N TYR A 21 -24.80 -7.83 -26.78
CA TYR A 21 -23.96 -7.54 -27.96
C TYR A 21 -23.14 -6.24 -27.97
N MET A 22 -21.81 -6.37 -28.05
CA MET A 22 -21.13 -6.38 -29.35
C MET A 22 -19.72 -6.98 -29.20
N ALA A 23 -19.51 -8.11 -29.88
CA ALA A 23 -18.19 -8.56 -30.26
C ALA A 23 -17.56 -7.50 -31.16
N ARG A 24 -16.37 -7.03 -30.81
CA ARG A 24 -15.46 -6.42 -31.77
C ARG A 24 -14.35 -7.41 -32.02
N ASP A 25 -14.64 -8.27 -32.99
CA ASP A 25 -13.65 -8.92 -33.83
C ASP A 25 -12.79 -7.82 -34.44
N MET A 26 -11.51 -7.76 -34.04
CA MET A 26 -10.52 -6.93 -34.71
C MET A 26 -9.47 -7.88 -35.27
N GLN A 27 -9.85 -8.54 -36.35
CA GLN A 27 -8.90 -9.11 -37.31
C GLN A 27 -8.04 -7.98 -37.87
N ILE A 28 -6.78 -7.94 -37.48
CA ILE A 28 -5.76 -7.23 -38.24
C ILE A 28 -4.81 -8.27 -38.82
N SER A 29 -5.09 -8.56 -40.10
CA SER A 29 -4.13 -8.66 -41.19
C SER A 29 -2.85 -9.45 -40.93
N LYS A 30 -2.82 -10.64 -41.54
CA LYS A 30 -1.59 -11.38 -41.87
C LYS A 30 -0.76 -10.57 -42.87
N SER A 31 0.18 -9.75 -42.39
CA SER A 31 1.26 -9.24 -43.23
C SER A 31 2.32 -10.32 -43.41
N LYS A 32 2.21 -11.02 -44.55
CA LYS A 32 3.32 -11.74 -45.16
C LYS A 32 4.34 -10.70 -45.64
N ALA A 33 5.43 -10.52 -44.90
CA ALA A 33 6.64 -9.86 -45.39
C ALA A 33 7.80 -10.75 -44.94
N SER A 34 8.14 -11.72 -45.78
CA SER A 34 9.31 -11.64 -46.67
C SER A 34 10.61 -11.82 -45.89
N LEU A 35 11.10 -13.06 -45.93
CA LEU A 35 12.47 -13.44 -45.62
C LEU A 35 13.44 -12.42 -46.25
N LEU A 36 14.20 -11.72 -45.42
CA LEU A 36 15.52 -11.26 -45.78
C LEU A 36 16.47 -11.63 -44.65
N TRP A 37 17.39 -12.51 -45.02
CA TRP A 37 18.57 -12.87 -44.28
C TRP A 37 19.34 -11.62 -43.86
N ALA A 38 19.54 -11.43 -42.56
CA ALA A 38 20.65 -10.65 -42.05
C ALA A 38 21.35 -11.51 -41.00
N ILE A 39 22.46 -12.11 -41.44
CA ILE A 39 23.44 -12.78 -40.61
C ILE A 39 24.00 -11.73 -39.66
N PHE A 40 23.50 -11.69 -38.43
CA PHE A 40 24.18 -10.99 -37.35
C PHE A 40 25.16 -11.97 -36.71
N THR A 41 26.43 -11.62 -36.85
CA THR A 41 27.58 -12.32 -36.30
C THR A 41 27.36 -12.66 -34.83
N LEU A 42 27.47 -13.95 -34.52
CA LEU A 42 27.54 -14.50 -33.18
C LEU A 42 28.84 -14.01 -32.54
N THR A 43 28.83 -12.81 -31.95
CA THR A 43 29.86 -12.45 -30.97
C THR A 43 29.56 -13.23 -29.71
N SER A 44 30.48 -14.13 -29.36
CA SER A 44 30.51 -14.91 -28.14
C SER A 44 30.37 -13.99 -26.91
N PHE A 45 29.13 -13.72 -26.49
CA PHE A 45 28.92 -13.15 -25.16
C PHE A 45 29.18 -14.26 -24.17
N SER A 46 30.31 -14.09 -23.48
CA SER A 46 30.68 -14.85 -22.31
C SER A 46 29.45 -15.09 -21.45
N ALA A 47 29.24 -16.35 -21.07
CA ALA A 47 28.47 -16.71 -19.91
C ALA A 47 29.17 -16.11 -18.67
N ARG A 48 28.96 -14.83 -18.42
CA ARG A 48 28.99 -14.29 -17.07
C ARG A 48 27.55 -14.31 -16.61
N CYS A 49 27.24 -15.28 -15.76
CA CYS A 49 26.18 -15.10 -14.78
C CYS A 49 26.56 -13.85 -13.98
N GLU A 50 26.14 -12.69 -14.45
CA GLU A 50 25.98 -11.53 -13.59
C GLU A 50 24.72 -11.80 -12.77
N ASP A 51 24.96 -12.28 -11.55
CA ASP A 51 24.08 -12.02 -10.41
C ASP A 51 23.93 -10.50 -10.26
N ALA A 52 23.16 -9.88 -11.13
CA ALA A 52 22.73 -8.50 -10.98
C ALA A 52 21.62 -8.48 -9.92
N VAL A 53 22.03 -8.65 -8.67
CA VAL A 53 21.26 -8.12 -7.56
C VAL A 53 21.33 -6.60 -7.70
N PRO A 54 20.21 -5.87 -7.91
CA PRO A 54 20.25 -4.42 -7.93
C PRO A 54 20.56 -3.94 -6.51
N LEU A 55 21.85 -3.75 -6.20
CA LEU A 55 22.36 -3.24 -4.92
C LEU A 55 22.01 -1.75 -4.70
N THR A 56 21.40 -1.09 -5.69
CA THR A 56 21.01 0.32 -5.61
C THR A 56 19.79 0.58 -4.73
N THR A 57 18.85 -0.37 -4.59
CA THR A 57 17.64 -0.17 -3.80
C THR A 57 17.91 -0.22 -2.29
N ARG A 58 18.84 -1.08 -1.85
CA ARG A 58 19.13 -1.27 -0.42
C ARG A 58 19.84 -0.08 0.20
N GLY A 59 20.75 0.57 -0.54
CA GLY A 59 21.43 1.79 -0.07
C GLY A 59 20.46 2.98 0.05
N SER A 60 19.47 3.07 -0.84
CA SER A 60 18.47 4.13 -0.82
C SER A 60 17.52 4.01 0.36
N CYS A 61 17.00 2.81 0.65
CA CYS A 61 16.09 2.56 1.78
C CYS A 61 16.72 2.89 3.14
N GLU A 62 17.95 2.43 3.41
CA GLU A 62 18.63 2.73 4.68
C GLU A 62 18.96 4.22 4.85
N THR A 63 19.25 4.91 3.75
CA THR A 63 19.46 6.37 3.76
C THR A 63 18.18 7.10 4.14
N SER A 64 17.04 6.72 3.56
CA SER A 64 15.73 7.29 3.90
C SER A 64 15.34 7.01 5.36
N LYS A 65 15.62 5.81 5.88
CA LYS A 65 15.44 5.48 7.31
C LYS A 65 16.29 6.38 8.21
N ALA A 66 17.55 6.63 7.85
CA ALA A 66 18.41 7.54 8.61
C ALA A 66 17.92 9.00 8.55
N ALA A 67 17.44 9.46 7.40
CA ALA A 67 16.83 10.77 7.24
C ALA A 67 15.59 10.93 8.14
N PHE A 68 14.71 9.92 8.18
CA PHE A 68 13.53 9.92 9.05
C PHE A 68 13.87 9.98 10.55
N LYS A 69 14.91 9.25 10.98
CA LYS A 69 15.39 9.25 12.37
C LYS A 69 16.03 10.58 12.77
N SER A 70 16.75 11.22 11.86
CA SER A 70 17.43 12.50 12.11
C SER A 70 16.52 13.73 11.99
N ALA A 71 15.41 13.62 11.26
CA ALA A 71 14.44 14.69 11.08
C ALA A 71 13.78 15.08 12.41
N ARG A 72 13.80 16.38 12.71
CA ARG A 72 13.23 16.96 13.95
C ARG A 72 11.84 17.55 13.77
N LYS A 73 11.46 17.92 12.54
CA LYS A 73 10.16 18.54 12.24
C LYS A 73 9.23 17.50 11.63
N GLY A 74 7.93 17.62 11.92
CA GLY A 74 6.91 16.74 11.35
C GLY A 74 6.90 16.71 9.81
N ALA A 75 7.10 17.86 9.16
CA ALA A 75 7.15 17.94 7.69
C ALA A 75 8.37 17.21 7.09
N ASP A 76 9.53 17.32 7.75
CA ASP A 76 10.75 16.63 7.30
C ASP A 76 10.62 15.12 7.48
N LYS A 77 10.01 14.69 8.59
CA LYS A 77 9.64 13.28 8.81
C LYS A 77 8.64 12.79 7.77
N ALA A 78 7.61 13.56 7.44
CA ALA A 78 6.63 13.20 6.42
C ALA A 78 7.28 13.01 5.04
N LYS A 79 8.17 13.92 4.66
CA LYS A 79 8.96 13.79 3.43
C LYS A 79 9.81 12.52 3.45
N ALA A 80 10.57 12.31 4.53
CA ALA A 80 11.39 11.11 4.68
C ALA A 80 10.55 9.82 4.70
N SER A 81 9.31 9.85 5.20
CA SER A 81 8.40 8.71 5.16
C SER A 81 7.95 8.37 3.75
N ILE A 82 7.69 9.36 2.90
CA ILE A 82 7.42 9.15 1.48
C ILE A 82 8.64 8.49 0.83
N ASP A 83 9.83 9.03 1.08
CA ASP A 83 11.09 8.49 0.54
C ASP A 83 11.32 7.04 1.01
N ILE A 84 11.03 6.71 2.28
CA ILE A 84 11.09 5.33 2.82
C ILE A 84 10.14 4.42 2.06
N ILE A 85 8.88 4.84 1.86
CA ILE A 85 7.88 4.01 1.18
C ILE A 85 8.33 3.66 -0.23
N ASP A 86 8.78 4.65 -0.98
CA ASP A 86 9.25 4.47 -2.36
C ASP A 86 10.54 3.63 -2.41
N SER A 87 11.54 3.98 -1.60
CA SER A 87 12.86 3.34 -1.65
C SER A 87 12.91 1.94 -1.04
N CYS A 88 12.05 1.65 -0.06
CA CYS A 88 11.93 0.31 0.54
C CYS A 88 10.88 -0.56 -0.18
N GLY A 89 10.20 -0.04 -1.21
CA GLY A 89 9.19 -0.78 -1.97
C GLY A 89 7.93 -1.12 -1.15
N LEU A 90 7.59 -0.27 -0.17
CA LEU A 90 6.39 -0.44 0.63
C LEU A 90 5.16 -0.01 -0.17
N GLY A 91 4.01 -0.59 0.16
CA GLY A 91 2.79 -0.29 -0.56
C GLY A 91 1.58 -1.02 -0.02
N ASN A 92 0.47 -0.90 -0.76
CA ASN A 92 -0.73 -1.65 -0.47
C ASN A 92 -0.45 -3.16 -0.64
N TYR A 93 -1.11 -3.96 0.17
CA TYR A 93 -1.01 -5.41 0.26
C TYR A 93 0.34 -5.96 0.76
N GLN A 94 1.26 -5.09 1.20
CA GLN A 94 2.46 -5.51 1.92
C GLN A 94 2.16 -5.89 3.38
N LYS A 95 3.08 -6.60 4.03
CA LYS A 95 2.90 -6.95 5.44
C LYS A 95 3.12 -5.73 6.31
N LEU A 96 2.30 -5.61 7.35
CA LEU A 96 2.44 -4.57 8.36
C LEU A 96 3.80 -4.66 9.08
N THR A 97 4.38 -5.85 9.18
CA THR A 97 5.74 -6.06 9.70
C THR A 97 6.82 -5.34 8.89
N ASP A 98 6.61 -5.16 7.58
CA ASP A 98 7.59 -4.50 6.71
C ASP A 98 7.56 -2.97 6.95
N PHE A 99 6.37 -2.44 7.25
CA PHE A 99 6.22 -1.07 7.75
C PHE A 99 6.86 -0.92 9.13
N ASP A 100 6.66 -1.89 10.03
CA ASP A 100 7.30 -1.89 11.34
C ASP A 100 8.82 -1.87 11.27
N GLU A 101 9.41 -2.67 10.38
CA GLU A 101 10.86 -2.68 10.15
C GLU A 101 11.35 -1.35 9.57
N ALA A 102 10.60 -0.76 8.63
CA ALA A 102 11.01 0.45 7.96
C ALA A 102 10.95 1.70 8.87
N PHE A 103 9.90 1.80 9.68
CA PHE A 103 9.67 2.95 10.56
C PHE A 103 10.17 2.74 11.99
N GLY A 104 10.57 1.52 12.34
CA GLY A 104 10.97 1.15 13.70
C GLY A 104 9.77 1.13 14.67
N THR A 105 8.61 0.72 14.18
CA THR A 105 7.36 0.65 14.96
C THR A 105 7.05 -0.79 15.37
N SER A 106 5.90 -1.02 16.01
CA SER A 106 5.47 -2.34 16.45
C SER A 106 3.96 -2.52 16.33
N PHE A 107 3.38 -2.02 15.24
CA PHE A 107 1.95 -2.09 14.97
C PHE A 107 1.45 -3.54 14.86
N ASP A 108 2.26 -4.44 14.30
CA ASP A 108 1.87 -5.84 14.12
C ASP A 108 1.70 -6.59 15.46
N LEU A 109 2.44 -6.18 16.51
CA LEU A 109 2.30 -6.78 17.84
C LEU A 109 0.90 -6.55 18.44
N ASN A 110 0.28 -5.41 18.10
CA ASN A 110 -1.03 -5.01 18.60
C ASN A 110 -2.19 -5.66 17.82
N ARG A 111 -1.90 -6.38 16.73
CA ARG A 111 -2.90 -7.01 15.85
C ARG A 111 -3.60 -8.22 16.47
N LYS A 112 -3.00 -8.87 17.48
CA LYS A 112 -3.36 -10.22 17.95
C LYS A 112 -4.83 -10.42 18.36
N ASN A 113 -5.55 -9.33 18.64
CA ASN A 113 -6.93 -9.36 19.12
C ASN A 113 -7.99 -8.96 18.06
N LEU A 114 -7.62 -8.83 16.79
CA LEU A 114 -8.55 -8.41 15.75
C LEU A 114 -9.46 -9.55 15.26
N PRO A 115 -10.79 -9.34 15.23
CA PRO A 115 -11.72 -10.29 14.62
C PRO A 115 -11.36 -10.60 13.16
N LYS A 116 -11.55 -11.85 12.73
CA LYS A 116 -11.30 -12.23 11.33
C LYS A 116 -12.18 -11.40 10.39
N GLY A 117 -11.55 -10.82 9.36
CA GLY A 117 -12.25 -10.00 8.38
C GLY A 117 -12.49 -8.56 8.82
N SER A 118 -12.01 -8.16 10.01
CA SER A 118 -11.99 -6.76 10.40
C SER A 118 -10.78 -6.03 9.83
N PHE A 119 -10.87 -4.70 9.83
CA PHE A 119 -9.76 -3.81 9.56
C PHE A 119 -9.46 -3.02 10.83
N ASN A 120 -8.21 -2.62 10.98
CA ASN A 120 -7.78 -1.69 12.01
C ASN A 120 -6.91 -0.60 11.39
N THR A 121 -6.71 0.48 12.13
CA THR A 121 -5.79 1.54 11.74
C THR A 121 -4.72 1.68 12.82
N SER A 122 -3.52 2.07 12.42
CA SER A 122 -2.46 2.46 13.34
C SER A 122 -1.82 3.73 12.83
N VAL A 123 -1.43 4.60 13.77
CA VAL A 123 -1.01 5.97 13.46
C VAL A 123 0.36 6.23 14.05
N LEU A 124 1.28 6.67 13.19
CA LEU A 124 2.59 7.18 13.57
C LEU A 124 2.56 8.71 13.53
N TYR A 125 2.62 9.35 14.68
CA TYR A 125 2.67 10.82 14.77
C TYR A 125 4.11 11.30 14.63
N PHE A 126 4.34 12.33 13.83
CA PHE A 126 5.68 12.87 13.62
C PHE A 126 6.04 13.99 14.60
N ASP A 127 5.04 14.67 15.20
CA ASP A 127 5.27 15.74 16.18
C ASP A 127 4.04 16.02 17.07
N PRO A 128 4.15 16.01 18.42
CA PRO A 128 5.15 15.27 19.17
C PRO A 128 5.01 13.76 18.88
N GLN A 129 6.13 13.04 18.79
CA GLN A 129 6.14 11.60 18.53
C GLN A 129 5.38 10.86 19.65
N LYS A 130 4.11 10.52 19.38
CA LYS A 130 3.28 9.70 20.24
C LYS A 130 3.01 8.40 19.50
N ASP A 131 3.35 7.28 20.11
CA ASP A 131 2.88 5.98 19.62
C ASP A 131 1.46 5.80 20.18
N SER A 132 0.43 6.08 19.37
CA SER A 132 -0.96 5.84 19.76
C SER A 132 -1.55 4.71 18.94
N ALA A 133 -2.07 3.70 19.65
CA ALA A 133 -2.83 2.59 19.07
C ALA A 133 -4.33 2.90 18.93
N ASP A 134 -4.75 4.14 19.22
CA ASP A 134 -6.15 4.57 19.26
C ASP A 134 -6.45 5.59 18.15
N ASP A 135 -7.42 5.26 17.30
CA ASP A 135 -7.91 6.06 16.16
C ASP A 135 -8.54 7.39 16.61
N SER A 136 -9.09 7.47 17.82
CA SER A 136 -9.67 8.70 18.37
C SER A 136 -8.63 9.78 18.62
N VAL A 137 -7.36 9.39 18.75
CA VAL A 137 -6.24 10.31 19.03
C VAL A 137 -5.85 11.11 17.77
N ALA A 138 -6.22 10.67 16.57
CA ALA A 138 -5.88 11.39 15.33
C ALA A 138 -6.70 12.67 15.17
N ALA A 139 -7.93 12.70 15.71
CA ALA A 139 -8.82 13.86 15.62
C ALA A 139 -8.38 15.01 16.55
N ASP A 140 -7.70 14.70 17.66
CA ASP A 140 -7.35 15.68 18.70
C ASP A 140 -5.94 16.27 18.58
N ASN A 141 -5.11 15.77 17.66
CA ASN A 141 -3.74 16.26 17.48
C ASN A 141 -3.58 17.02 16.14
N SER A 142 -3.02 18.22 16.23
CA SER A 142 -2.54 18.96 15.07
C SER A 142 -1.13 18.50 14.70
N GLY A 143 -0.85 18.30 13.42
CA GLY A 143 0.48 17.96 12.94
C GLY A 143 0.50 16.88 11.87
N TRP A 144 1.71 16.50 11.47
CA TRP A 144 1.93 15.47 10.47
C TRP A 144 1.88 14.07 11.08
N TYR A 145 1.23 13.15 10.38
CA TYR A 145 1.18 11.74 10.76
C TYR A 145 1.09 10.82 9.53
N LEU A 146 1.45 9.56 9.75
CA LEU A 146 1.23 8.44 8.86
C LEU A 146 0.16 7.53 9.48
N ALA A 147 -0.98 7.38 8.81
CA ALA A 147 -2.01 6.43 9.20
C ALA A 147 -1.98 5.22 8.25
N ILE A 148 -1.96 4.02 8.81
CA ILE A 148 -1.88 2.75 8.08
C ILE A 148 -3.11 1.94 8.44
N LYS A 149 -3.95 1.66 7.44
CA LYS A 149 -5.10 0.76 7.56
C LYS A 149 -4.68 -0.64 7.14
N TYR A 150 -4.94 -1.63 7.96
CA TYR A 150 -4.56 -3.03 7.71
C TYR A 150 -5.68 -4.00 8.07
N SER A 151 -5.61 -5.21 7.50
CA SER A 151 -6.54 -6.31 7.77
C SER A 151 -6.13 -7.11 9.01
N SER A 152 -7.04 -7.94 9.54
CA SER A 152 -6.76 -8.90 10.62
C SER A 152 -5.57 -9.84 10.34
N ASN A 153 -5.20 -10.04 9.07
CA ASN A 153 -4.06 -10.87 8.65
C ASN A 153 -2.74 -10.07 8.57
N GLY A 154 -2.77 -8.77 8.87
CA GLY A 154 -1.62 -7.87 8.84
C GLY A 154 -1.20 -7.43 7.45
N LEU A 155 -2.10 -7.51 6.47
CA LEU A 155 -1.86 -6.88 5.18
C LEU A 155 -2.32 -5.44 5.23
N VAL A 156 -1.44 -4.52 4.83
CA VAL A 156 -1.77 -3.11 4.65
C VAL A 156 -2.75 -2.97 3.50
N ILE A 157 -3.88 -2.33 3.74
CA ILE A 157 -4.93 -2.10 2.74
C ILE A 157 -4.79 -0.71 2.14
N ASN A 158 -4.45 0.26 2.97
CA ASN A 158 -4.22 1.63 2.56
C ASN A 158 -3.32 2.33 3.57
N TYR A 159 -2.68 3.41 3.15
CA TYR A 159 -1.97 4.31 4.05
C TYR A 159 -2.11 5.75 3.57
N VAL A 160 -1.96 6.70 4.48
CA VAL A 160 -2.00 8.13 4.16
C VAL A 160 -1.00 8.88 5.03
N ILE A 161 -0.23 9.76 4.40
CA ILE A 161 0.59 10.75 5.08
C ILE A 161 -0.13 12.08 4.91
N THR A 162 -0.48 12.74 6.01
CA THR A 162 -1.23 13.99 5.97
C THR A 162 -0.89 14.88 7.15
N ASN A 163 -1.29 16.14 7.05
CA ASN A 163 -1.18 17.14 8.10
C ASN A 163 -2.59 17.48 8.58
N ALA A 164 -2.89 17.19 9.85
CA ALA A 164 -4.11 17.67 10.48
C ALA A 164 -3.89 19.09 11.01
N HIS A 165 -4.74 20.01 10.57
CA HIS A 165 -4.89 21.33 11.18
C HIS A 165 -6.24 21.36 11.92
N LYS A 166 -6.25 21.88 13.15
CA LYS A 166 -7.50 22.14 13.88
C LYS A 166 -8.19 23.39 13.32
#